data_AF-A0AA40YFY0-F1
#
_entry.id   AF-A0AA40YFY0-F1
#
_cell.length_a   1.000
_cell.length_b   1.000
_cell.length_c   1.000
_cell.angle_alpha   90.00
_cell.angle_beta   90.00
_cell.angle_gamma   90.00
#
_symmetry.space_group_name_H-M   'P 1'
#
loop_
_entity.id
_entity.type
_entity.pdbx_description
1 polymer ?
#
loop_
_entity_poly.entity_id
_entity_poly.type
_entity_poly.pdbx_seq_one_letter_code
_entity_poly.pdbx_strand_id
1 'polypeptide(L)'
;MIAALAVADGLDSPALVELAGLSRQDPPADIRDLFVQAMAELGRPVPGVSDAWWERMCDAARGMLSGSLTHYEASSEIYWCACHLERTDAAIKLVGLFCALWSNWEDRPDERAAIERDMRLAAADLLRSHGEQAPE
;
A
#
# COMPACT_ATOMS: atom_id res chain seq x y z
N MET A 1 -13.20 11.18 10.11
CA MET A 1 -12.99 11.86 8.81
C MET A 1 -11.55 12.33 8.80
N ILE A 2 -10.71 11.89 7.85
CA ILE A 2 -9.24 12.06 7.95
C ILE A 2 -8.84 13.54 7.90
N ALA A 3 -9.42 14.33 6.99
CA ALA A 3 -9.12 15.76 6.87
C ALA A 3 -9.42 16.54 8.17
N ALA A 4 -10.58 16.32 8.79
CA ALA A 4 -10.91 16.98 10.06
C ALA A 4 -9.99 16.56 11.22
N LEU A 5 -9.55 15.30 11.26
CA LEU A 5 -8.56 14.86 12.24
C LEU A 5 -7.20 15.53 12.00
N ALA A 6 -6.76 15.62 10.75
CA ALA A 6 -5.53 16.30 10.38
C ALA A 6 -5.52 17.80 10.77
N VAL A 7 -6.64 18.50 10.58
CA VAL A 7 -6.80 19.88 11.08
C VAL A 7 -6.73 19.93 12.60
N ALA A 8 -7.40 19.01 13.30
CA ALA A 8 -7.36 18.93 14.75
C ALA A 8 -5.96 18.62 15.30
N ASP A 9 -5.16 17.86 14.56
CA ASP A 9 -3.77 17.54 14.86
C ASP A 9 -2.79 18.68 14.51
N GLY A 10 -3.30 19.81 14.02
CA GLY A 10 -2.52 21.03 13.79
C GLY A 10 -1.88 21.14 12.41
N LEU A 11 -2.29 20.32 11.43
CA LEU A 11 -1.93 20.57 10.04
C LEU A 11 -2.68 21.81 9.52
N ASP A 12 -1.93 22.82 9.12
CA ASP A 12 -2.47 24.11 8.68
C ASP A 12 -2.37 24.23 7.15
N SER A 13 -3.52 24.19 6.49
CA SER A 13 -3.68 24.40 5.05
C SER A 13 -5.12 24.87 4.79
N PRO A 14 -5.33 26.00 4.08
CA PRO A 14 -6.66 26.43 3.67
C PRO A 14 -7.45 25.34 2.95
N ALA A 15 -6.82 24.65 1.99
CA ALA A 15 -7.47 23.57 1.25
C ALA A 15 -7.82 22.37 2.15
N LEU A 16 -7.01 22.08 3.18
CA LEU A 16 -7.30 21.02 4.15
C LEU A 16 -8.53 21.35 5.02
N VAL A 17 -8.67 22.61 5.44
CA VAL A 17 -9.84 23.08 6.20
C VAL A 17 -11.11 22.99 5.35
N GLU A 18 -11.03 23.36 4.07
CA GLU A 18 -12.15 23.20 3.13
C GLU A 18 -12.50 21.73 2.90
N LEU A 19 -11.50 20.88 2.70
CA LEU A 19 -11.68 19.43 2.58
C LEU A 19 -12.31 18.82 3.84
N ALA A 20 -12.01 19.37 5.03
CA ALA A 20 -12.63 18.98 6.29
C ALA A 20 -14.10 19.44 6.42
N GLY A 21 -14.58 20.31 5.54
CA GLY A 21 -15.99 20.72 5.47
C GLY A 21 -16.84 19.89 4.50
N LEU A 22 -16.21 19.10 3.61
CA LEU A 22 -16.94 18.38 2.56
C LEU A 22 -17.72 17.16 3.07
N SER A 23 -18.86 16.95 2.44
CA SER A 23 -19.72 15.77 2.55
C SER A 23 -19.29 14.69 1.55
N ARG A 24 -19.66 13.44 1.83
CA ARG A 24 -19.55 12.33 0.87
C ARG A 24 -20.39 12.51 -0.40
N GLN A 25 -21.31 13.47 -0.40
CA GLN A 25 -22.19 13.78 -1.54
C GLN A 25 -21.59 14.82 -2.49
N ASP A 26 -20.50 15.48 -2.10
CA ASP A 26 -19.86 16.47 -2.96
C ASP A 26 -19.18 15.81 -4.17
N PRO A 27 -18.98 16.55 -5.28
CA PRO A 27 -18.41 15.99 -6.49
C PRO A 27 -17.03 15.36 -6.24
N PRO A 28 -16.80 14.10 -6.66
CA PRO A 28 -15.51 13.43 -6.42
C PRO A 28 -14.29 14.15 -7.02
N ALA A 29 -14.50 14.91 -8.11
CA ALA A 29 -13.46 15.72 -8.72
C ALA A 29 -13.01 16.86 -7.79
N ASP A 30 -13.97 17.57 -7.17
CA ASP A 30 -13.70 18.69 -6.26
C ASP A 30 -12.96 18.20 -5.00
N ILE A 31 -13.40 17.06 -4.43
CA ILE A 31 -12.73 16.42 -3.29
C ILE A 31 -11.28 16.07 -3.64
N ARG A 32 -11.04 15.49 -4.82
CA ARG A 32 -9.70 15.11 -5.29
C ARG A 32 -8.83 16.34 -5.49
N ASP A 33 -9.35 17.38 -6.14
CA ASP A 33 -8.58 18.55 -6.50
C ASP A 33 -8.19 19.34 -5.23
N LEU A 34 -9.10 19.44 -4.24
CA LEU A 34 -8.80 19.97 -2.90
C LEU A 34 -7.78 19.13 -2.14
N PHE A 35 -7.85 17.80 -2.23
CA PHE A 35 -6.83 16.93 -1.63
C PHE A 35 -5.44 17.20 -2.23
N VAL A 36 -5.33 17.27 -3.56
CA VAL A 36 -4.05 17.56 -4.23
C VAL A 36 -3.52 18.93 -3.82
N GLN A 37 -4.39 19.94 -3.75
CA GLN A 37 -4.02 21.27 -3.31
C GLN A 37 -3.55 21.28 -1.84
N ALA A 38 -4.28 20.63 -0.94
CA ALA A 38 -3.89 20.54 0.47
C ALA A 38 -2.52 19.87 0.64
N MET A 39 -2.27 18.78 -0.08
CA MET A 39 -0.98 18.08 -0.07
C MET A 39 0.17 18.99 -0.57
N ALA A 40 -0.07 19.79 -1.61
CA ALA A 40 0.90 20.76 -2.10
C ALA A 40 1.17 21.90 -1.09
N GLU A 41 0.12 22.45 -0.46
CA GLU A 41 0.23 23.49 0.58
C GLU A 41 1.01 23.00 1.80
N LEU A 42 0.84 21.72 2.17
CA LEU A 42 1.56 21.08 3.27
C LEU A 42 3.01 20.68 2.91
N GLY A 43 3.48 20.97 1.70
CA GLY A 43 4.82 20.61 1.23
C GLY A 43 5.02 19.10 1.03
N ARG A 44 3.93 18.35 0.84
CA ARG A 44 3.90 16.88 0.70
C ARG A 44 3.20 16.53 -0.61
N PRO A 45 3.79 16.77 -1.78
CA PRO A 45 3.13 16.50 -3.05
C PRO A 45 2.68 15.03 -3.15
N VAL A 46 1.55 14.81 -3.80
CA VAL A 46 1.01 13.45 -4.01
C VAL A 46 2.02 12.63 -4.83
N PRO A 47 2.38 11.41 -4.39
CA PRO A 47 3.30 10.55 -5.13
C PRO A 47 2.78 10.22 -6.52
N GLY A 48 3.69 9.86 -7.43
CA GLY A 48 3.31 9.30 -8.72
C GLY A 48 2.49 8.02 -8.55
N VAL A 49 1.66 7.67 -9.52
CA VAL A 49 0.79 6.48 -9.44
C VAL A 49 1.60 5.21 -9.19
N SER A 50 2.74 5.04 -9.87
CA SER A 50 3.63 3.91 -9.67
C SER A 50 4.23 3.89 -8.26
N ASP A 51 4.65 5.04 -7.74
CA ASP A 51 5.23 5.16 -6.40
C ASP A 51 4.17 4.85 -5.32
N ALA A 52 2.92 5.26 -5.54
CA ALA A 52 1.81 4.97 -4.64
C ALA A 52 1.50 3.45 -4.58
N TRP A 53 1.50 2.76 -5.72
CA TRP A 53 1.35 1.30 -5.75
C TRP A 53 2.52 0.60 -5.08
N TRP A 54 3.73 1.12 -5.28
CA TRP A 54 4.92 0.58 -4.65
C TRP A 54 4.89 0.74 -3.13
N GLU A 55 4.58 1.94 -2.62
CA GLU A 55 4.46 2.19 -1.17
C GLU A 55 3.40 1.29 -0.53
N ARG A 56 2.23 1.16 -1.17
CA ARG A 56 1.16 0.28 -0.69
C ARG A 56 1.59 -1.19 -0.63
N MET A 57 2.40 -1.63 -1.59
CA MET A 57 2.97 -2.96 -1.62
C MET A 57 4.00 -3.17 -0.49
N CYS A 58 4.86 -2.19 -0.23
CA CYS A 58 5.79 -2.19 0.89
C CYS A 58 5.05 -2.19 2.24
N ASP A 59 3.98 -1.40 2.38
CA ASP A 59 3.12 -1.40 3.57
C ASP A 59 2.49 -2.77 3.84
N ALA A 60 2.00 -3.45 2.79
CA ALA A 60 1.47 -4.80 2.93
C ALA A 60 2.56 -5.79 3.41
N ALA A 61 3.77 -5.68 2.86
CA ALA A 61 4.91 -6.50 3.29
C ALA A 61 5.30 -6.21 4.75
N ARG A 62 5.39 -4.94 5.16
CA ARG A 62 5.61 -4.54 6.57
C ARG A 62 4.50 -5.07 7.48
N GLY A 63 3.26 -5.02 7.01
CA GLY A 63 2.10 -5.55 7.73
C GLY A 63 2.17 -7.07 7.94
N MET A 64 2.62 -7.82 6.95
CA MET A 64 2.87 -9.26 7.06
C MET A 64 3.95 -9.58 8.11
N LEU A 65 5.08 -8.85 8.05
CA LEU A 65 6.22 -9.13 8.92
C LEU A 65 5.91 -8.79 10.39
N SER A 66 5.22 -7.66 10.62
CA SER A 66 4.77 -7.23 11.95
C SER A 66 3.53 -7.98 12.47
N GLY A 67 2.82 -8.69 11.60
CA GLY A 67 1.59 -9.42 11.95
C GLY A 67 0.33 -8.55 12.02
N SER A 68 0.39 -7.28 11.56
CA SER A 68 -0.80 -6.44 11.44
C SER A 68 -1.70 -6.83 10.26
N LEU A 69 -1.16 -7.60 9.31
CA LEU A 69 -1.90 -8.28 8.26
C LEU A 69 -1.59 -9.77 8.31
N THR A 70 -2.58 -10.61 7.98
CA THR A 70 -2.33 -12.04 7.77
C THR A 70 -1.47 -12.25 6.52
N HIS A 71 -0.78 -13.39 6.45
CA HIS A 71 0.00 -13.76 5.26
C HIS A 71 -0.85 -13.76 3.98
N TYR A 72 -2.08 -14.27 4.09
CA TYR A 72 -3.03 -14.29 2.99
C TYR A 72 -3.41 -12.89 2.50
N GLU A 73 -3.84 -12.01 3.42
CA GLU A 73 -4.24 -10.63 3.07
C GLU A 73 -3.08 -9.85 2.46
N ALA A 74 -1.91 -9.91 3.10
CA ALA A 74 -0.74 -9.20 2.61
C ALA A 74 -0.24 -9.74 1.26
N SER A 75 -0.19 -11.07 1.06
CA SER A 75 0.21 -11.63 -0.24
C SER A 75 -0.78 -11.30 -1.36
N SER A 76 -2.08 -11.28 -1.07
CA SER A 76 -3.10 -10.84 -2.03
C SER A 76 -2.89 -9.37 -2.41
N GLU A 77 -2.69 -8.50 -1.42
CA GLU A 77 -2.47 -7.07 -1.62
C GLU A 77 -1.19 -6.80 -2.41
N ILE A 78 -0.09 -7.51 -2.09
CA ILE A 78 1.18 -7.39 -2.81
C ILE A 78 1.02 -7.81 -4.27
N TYR A 79 0.36 -8.95 -4.53
CA TYR A 79 0.05 -9.40 -5.88
C TYR A 79 -0.75 -8.35 -6.67
N TRP A 80 -1.82 -7.82 -6.07
CA TRP A 80 -2.66 -6.81 -6.72
C TRP A 80 -1.91 -5.51 -7.00
N CYS A 81 -1.10 -5.02 -6.07
CA CYS A 81 -0.28 -3.83 -6.29
C CYS A 81 0.74 -4.04 -7.41
N ALA A 82 1.42 -5.20 -7.42
CA ALA A 82 2.40 -5.54 -8.45
C ALA A 82 1.80 -5.58 -9.86
N CYS A 83 0.53 -5.98 -10.01
CA CYS A 83 -0.19 -5.95 -11.29
C CYS A 83 -0.39 -4.54 -11.87
N HIS A 84 -0.31 -3.50 -11.04
CA HIS A 84 -0.50 -2.10 -11.45
C HIS A 84 0.81 -1.35 -11.71
N LEU A 85 1.95 -1.98 -11.46
CA LEU A 85 3.26 -1.42 -11.78
C LEU A 85 3.54 -1.46 -13.29
N GLU A 86 4.49 -0.63 -13.73
CA GLU A 86 5.01 -0.72 -15.10
C GLU A 86 5.52 -2.14 -15.38
N ARG A 87 5.19 -2.66 -16.57
CA ARG A 87 5.53 -4.01 -16.99
C ARG A 87 7.03 -4.15 -17.28
N THR A 88 7.79 -4.41 -16.22
CA THR A 88 9.20 -4.76 -16.26
C THR A 88 9.40 -6.25 -15.94
N ASP A 89 10.56 -6.81 -16.26
CA ASP A 89 10.87 -8.21 -15.89
C ASP A 89 10.83 -8.43 -14.37
N ALA A 90 11.18 -7.42 -13.58
CA ALA A 90 11.10 -7.48 -12.12
C ALA A 90 9.65 -7.53 -11.65
N ALA A 91 8.79 -6.64 -12.17
CA ALA A 91 7.36 -6.63 -11.83
C ALA A 91 6.68 -7.95 -12.23
N ILE A 92 6.98 -8.50 -13.42
CA ILE A 92 6.43 -9.79 -13.88
C ILE A 92 6.81 -10.92 -12.94
N LYS A 93 8.07 -10.98 -12.49
CA LYS A 93 8.52 -11.98 -11.52
C LYS A 93 7.81 -11.83 -10.18
N LEU A 94 7.62 -10.60 -9.71
CA LEU A 94 6.94 -10.31 -8.45
C LEU A 94 5.47 -10.72 -8.47
N VAL A 95 4.76 -10.37 -9.56
CA VAL A 95 3.38 -10.81 -9.81
C VAL A 95 3.29 -12.34 -9.80
N GLY A 96 4.18 -13.02 -10.53
CA GLY A 96 4.20 -14.48 -10.59
C GLY A 96 4.46 -15.14 -9.24
N LEU A 97 5.41 -14.61 -8.47
CA LEU A 97 5.77 -15.11 -7.14
C LEU A 97 4.59 -15.01 -6.16
N PHE A 98 4.02 -13.82 -6.00
CA PHE A 98 2.96 -13.61 -5.01
C PHE A 98 1.63 -14.24 -5.44
N CYS A 99 1.33 -14.30 -6.75
CA CYS A 99 0.21 -15.06 -7.27
C CYS A 99 0.32 -16.55 -6.90
N ALA A 100 1.50 -17.15 -7.15
CA ALA A 100 1.73 -18.56 -6.87
C ALA A 100 1.66 -18.88 -5.36
N LEU A 101 2.28 -18.05 -4.51
CA LEU A 101 2.22 -18.24 -3.07
C LEU A 101 0.78 -18.12 -2.55
N TRP A 102 0.07 -17.07 -2.95
CA TRP A 102 -1.31 -16.83 -2.52
C TRP A 102 -2.26 -17.94 -2.96
N SER A 103 -2.23 -18.34 -4.24
CA SER A 103 -3.05 -19.45 -4.76
C SER A 103 -2.74 -20.77 -4.07
N ASN A 104 -1.45 -21.12 -3.93
CA ASN A 104 -1.08 -22.38 -3.29
C ASN A 104 -1.53 -22.45 -1.82
N TRP A 105 -1.57 -21.32 -1.11
CA TRP A 105 -2.06 -21.29 0.28
C TRP A 105 -3.54 -21.67 0.37
N GLU A 106 -4.35 -21.29 -0.61
CA GLU A 106 -5.76 -21.71 -0.73
C GLU A 106 -5.86 -23.19 -1.10
N ASP A 107 -5.10 -23.59 -2.12
CA ASP A 107 -5.18 -24.92 -2.73
C ASP A 107 -4.59 -26.03 -1.87
N ARG A 108 -3.68 -25.71 -0.94
CA ARG A 108 -2.93 -26.70 -0.12
C ARG A 108 -2.97 -26.40 1.37
N PRO A 109 -4.10 -26.71 2.05
CA PRO A 109 -4.25 -26.46 3.48
C PRO A 109 -3.19 -27.13 4.36
N ASP A 110 -2.69 -28.29 3.94
CA ASP A 110 -1.65 -29.07 4.62
C ASP A 110 -0.24 -28.46 4.52
N GLU A 111 0.01 -27.64 3.50
CA GLU A 111 1.31 -26.97 3.27
C GLU A 111 1.33 -25.51 3.74
N ARG A 112 0.22 -24.97 4.28
CA ARG A 112 0.08 -23.54 4.63
C ARG A 112 1.23 -22.99 5.49
N ALA A 113 1.64 -23.71 6.53
CA ALA A 113 2.72 -23.25 7.40
C ALA A 113 4.09 -23.17 6.71
N ALA A 114 4.30 -23.92 5.62
CA ALA A 114 5.49 -23.78 4.77
C ALA A 114 5.32 -22.59 3.82
N ILE A 115 4.17 -22.49 3.16
CA ILE A 115 3.85 -21.40 2.22
C ILE A 115 3.89 -20.03 2.90
N GLU A 116 3.35 -19.91 4.12
CA GLU A 116 3.41 -18.68 4.92
C GLU A 116 4.86 -18.27 5.24
N ARG A 117 5.73 -19.26 5.45
CA ARG A 117 7.17 -19.00 5.65
C ARG A 117 7.79 -18.42 4.38
N ASP A 118 7.46 -18.98 3.23
CA ASP A 118 7.93 -18.49 1.94
C ASP A 118 7.38 -17.10 1.61
N MET A 119 6.12 -16.82 1.98
CA MET A 119 5.51 -15.48 1.90
C MET A 119 6.29 -14.46 2.74
N ARG A 120 6.65 -14.79 3.99
CA ARG A 120 7.47 -13.89 4.83
C ARG A 120 8.85 -13.64 4.23
N LEU A 121 9.50 -14.67 3.70
CA LEU A 121 10.81 -14.53 3.05
C LEU A 121 10.71 -13.63 1.81
N ALA A 122 9.71 -13.84 0.96
CA ALA A 122 9.46 -13.01 -0.21
C ALA A 122 9.15 -11.54 0.15
N ALA A 123 8.37 -11.31 1.23
CA ALA A 123 8.07 -9.97 1.73
C ALA A 123 9.33 -9.27 2.26
N ALA A 124 10.20 -9.98 2.99
CA ALA A 124 11.48 -9.44 3.45
C ALA A 124 12.42 -9.12 2.28
N ASP A 125 12.46 -9.98 1.26
CA ASP A 125 13.23 -9.73 0.03
C ASP A 125 12.74 -8.50 -0.73
N LEU A 126 11.42 -8.32 -0.82
CA LEU A 126 10.81 -7.15 -1.43
C LEU A 126 11.31 -5.86 -0.77
N LEU A 127 11.20 -5.77 0.57
CA LEU A 127 11.65 -4.58 1.32
C LEU A 127 13.15 -4.33 1.15
N ARG A 128 13.97 -5.38 1.22
CA ARG A 128 15.42 -5.27 0.99
C ARG A 128 15.77 -4.77 -0.40
N SER A 129 15.07 -5.26 -1.43
CA SER A 129 15.29 -4.85 -2.82
C SER A 129 14.96 -3.37 -3.07
N HIS A 130 14.12 -2.79 -2.21
CA HIS A 130 13.75 -1.37 -2.23
C HIS A 130 14.66 -0.47 -1.38
N GLY A 131 15.67 -1.02 -0.71
CA GLY A 131 16.55 -0.25 0.18
C GLY A 131 15.96 0.01 1.57
N GLU A 132 14.87 -0.66 1.95
CA GLU A 132 14.33 -0.62 3.31
C GLU A 132 14.88 -1.78 4.15
N GLN A 133 15.41 -1.48 5.33
CA GLN A 133 15.80 -2.51 6.31
C GLN A 133 14.53 -3.11 6.91
N ALA A 134 14.33 -4.43 6.73
CA ALA A 134 13.23 -5.14 7.39
C ALA A 134 13.38 -5.02 8.92
N PRO A 135 12.28 -4.80 9.67
CA PRO A 135 12.35 -4.79 11.13
C PRO A 135 12.83 -6.16 11.65
N GLU A 136 13.77 -6.12 12.61
CA GLU A 136 14.33 -7.30 13.31
C GLU A 136 13.26 -8.17 13.99
#